data_AF-Q86M36-F1
#
_entry.id   AF-Q86M36-F1
#
_cell.length_a   1.000
_cell.length_b   1.000
_cell.length_c   1.000
_cell.angle_alpha   90.00
_cell.angle_beta   90.00
_cell.angle_gamma   90.00
#
_symmetry.space_group_name_H-M   'P 1'
#
loop_
_entity.id
_entity.type
_entity.pdbx_description
1 polymer ?
#
loop_
_entity_poly.entity_id
_entity_poly.type
_entity_poly.pdbx_seq_one_letter_code
_entity_poly.pdbx_strand_id
1 'polypeptide(L)'
;FFKGWLPGGSITYTPCGQAWRDKWGSNRYAANSAFAALVAADAGIDTVTYRKWAVEQMNYILGDNKYGISYQIGLGTKYPRNPHHRSASCPDIPAPCSETNLHTAGPSPHILVGAIVGGPDNDDSYKDNREDYVHNEVACDYNSGFQSALAGLTHLVHAKELPAIPAPKCHG
;
A
#
# COMPACT_ATOMS: atom_id res chain seq x y z
N PHE A 1 18.10 -0.78 12.31
CA PHE A 1 17.04 -0.49 11.33
C PHE A 1 15.71 -1.12 11.74
N PHE A 2 15.50 -2.44 11.59
CA PHE A 2 14.19 -3.09 11.81
C PHE A 2 13.59 -2.95 13.22
N LYS A 3 14.43 -2.90 14.28
CA LYS A 3 13.95 -2.61 15.64
C LYS A 3 13.14 -1.31 15.75
N GLY A 4 13.44 -0.31 14.91
CA GLY A 4 12.67 0.93 14.87
C GLY A 4 11.31 0.76 14.18
N TRP A 5 11.22 -0.14 13.20
CA TRP A 5 10.01 -0.39 12.40
C TRP A 5 9.02 -1.33 13.06
N LEU A 6 9.47 -2.25 13.91
CA LEU A 6 8.59 -3.17 14.65
C LEU A 6 7.73 -2.44 15.71
N PRO A 7 6.61 -3.04 16.16
CA PRO A 7 5.80 -2.47 17.24
C PRO A 7 6.62 -2.22 18.51
N GLY A 8 6.43 -1.05 19.14
CA GLY A 8 7.24 -0.58 20.27
C GLY A 8 8.59 0.04 19.89
N GLY A 9 8.90 0.11 18.59
CA GLY A 9 10.04 0.85 18.05
C GLY A 9 9.81 2.36 17.98
N SER A 10 10.59 3.03 17.13
CA SER A 10 10.55 4.48 16.94
C SER A 10 9.59 4.96 15.85
N ILE A 11 9.06 4.05 15.03
CA ILE A 11 8.05 4.35 14.01
C ILE A 11 6.66 4.42 14.65
N THR A 12 5.90 5.44 14.27
CA THR A 12 4.49 5.57 14.65
C THR A 12 3.69 4.42 14.05
N TYR A 13 2.74 3.88 14.81
CA TYR A 13 1.77 2.92 14.30
C TYR A 13 0.39 3.54 14.26
N THR A 14 -0.31 3.37 13.14
CA THR A 14 -1.72 3.70 13.09
C THR A 14 -2.53 2.78 14.02
N PRO A 15 -3.71 3.20 14.49
CA PRO A 15 -4.61 2.33 15.27
C PRO A 15 -4.84 0.94 14.63
N CYS A 16 -4.97 0.86 13.30
CA CYS A 16 -5.17 -0.38 12.55
C CYS A 16 -3.87 -1.10 12.17
N GLY A 17 -2.70 -0.61 12.58
CA GLY A 17 -1.46 -1.39 12.57
C GLY A 17 -0.50 -1.17 11.41
N GLN A 18 -0.67 -0.13 10.60
CA GLN A 18 0.35 0.27 9.63
C GLN A 18 1.53 0.92 10.36
N ALA A 19 2.75 0.53 10.00
CA ALA A 19 3.98 1.23 10.36
C ALA A 19 4.07 2.54 9.56
N TRP A 20 3.62 3.63 10.18
CA TRP A 20 3.45 4.93 9.56
C TRP A 20 4.70 5.79 9.75
N ARG A 21 5.50 5.94 8.70
CA ARG A 21 6.76 6.70 8.75
C ARG A 21 6.56 8.20 8.53
N ASP A 22 5.75 8.54 7.53
CA ASP A 22 5.59 9.90 7.03
C ASP A 22 4.22 10.02 6.35
N LYS A 23 3.73 11.25 6.27
CA LYS A 23 2.48 11.60 5.57
C LYS A 23 2.56 11.30 4.08
N TRP A 24 3.72 11.50 3.46
CA TRP A 24 3.92 11.24 2.05
C TRP A 24 4.26 9.77 1.81
N GLY A 25 3.33 9.03 1.22
CA GLY A 25 3.56 7.64 0.82
C GLY A 25 3.77 6.70 2.01
N SER A 26 2.84 6.70 2.97
CA SER A 26 2.85 5.78 4.12
C SER A 26 2.87 4.31 3.67
N ASN A 27 2.08 3.96 2.65
CA ASN A 27 2.08 2.63 2.03
C ASN A 27 3.44 2.29 1.40
N ARG A 28 4.07 3.24 0.70
CA ARG A 28 5.41 3.07 0.10
C ARG A 28 6.45 2.72 1.15
N TYR A 29 6.44 3.42 2.28
CA TYR A 29 7.40 3.19 3.35
C TYR A 29 7.19 1.84 4.03
N ALA A 30 5.93 1.48 4.33
CA ALA A 30 5.60 0.19 4.92
C ALA A 30 6.00 -0.96 3.98
N ALA A 31 5.67 -0.87 2.69
CA ALA A 31 5.95 -1.89 1.69
C ALA A 31 7.46 -2.08 1.42
N ASN A 32 8.21 -0.99 1.26
CA ASN A 32 9.66 -1.07 1.03
C ASN A 32 10.39 -1.66 2.24
N SER A 33 9.96 -1.31 3.46
CA SER A 33 10.50 -1.88 4.69
C SER A 33 10.10 -3.35 4.87
N ALA A 34 8.88 -3.73 4.48
CA ALA A 34 8.43 -5.12 4.47
C ALA A 34 9.28 -5.98 3.53
N PHE A 35 9.59 -5.48 2.33
CA PHE A 35 10.54 -6.14 1.43
C PHE A 35 11.91 -6.33 2.08
N ALA A 36 12.48 -5.27 2.66
CA ALA A 36 13.76 -5.37 3.35
C ALA A 36 13.73 -6.38 4.51
N ALA A 37 12.62 -6.46 5.25
CA ALA A 37 12.42 -7.43 6.32
C ALA A 37 12.39 -8.86 5.79
N LEU A 38 11.74 -9.10 4.64
CA LEU A 38 11.73 -10.41 3.97
C LEU A 38 13.13 -10.83 3.53
N VAL A 39 13.92 -9.91 2.97
CA VAL A 39 15.33 -10.18 2.59
C VAL A 39 16.17 -10.51 3.82
N ALA A 40 16.01 -9.78 4.93
CA ALA A 40 16.71 -10.09 6.17
C ALA A 40 16.30 -11.46 6.75
N ALA A 41 15.01 -11.79 6.68
CA ALA A 41 14.50 -13.07 7.11
C ALA A 41 15.04 -14.24 6.28
N ASP A 42 15.19 -14.05 4.96
CA ASP A 42 15.78 -15.00 4.03
C ASP A 42 17.27 -15.25 4.33
N ALA A 43 17.97 -14.21 4.78
CA ALA A 43 19.34 -14.31 5.31
C ALA A 43 19.43 -14.93 6.72
N GLY A 44 18.32 -15.42 7.30
CA GLY A 44 18.28 -16.06 8.60
C GLY A 44 18.22 -15.11 9.80
N ILE A 45 17.96 -13.81 9.58
CA ILE A 45 17.91 -12.81 10.65
C ILE A 45 16.46 -12.65 11.12
N ASP A 46 16.18 -13.06 12.37
CA ASP A 46 14.87 -12.93 13.03
C ASP A 46 13.68 -13.34 12.13
N THR A 47 13.88 -14.48 11.43
CA THR A 47 13.05 -14.91 10.30
C THR A 47 11.56 -14.93 10.61
N VAL A 48 11.19 -15.45 11.79
CA VAL A 48 9.79 -15.56 12.21
C VAL A 48 9.16 -14.18 12.37
N THR A 49 9.83 -13.27 13.09
CA THR A 49 9.31 -11.93 13.38
C THR A 49 9.20 -11.10 12.11
N TYR A 50 10.23 -11.12 11.26
CA TYR A 50 10.29 -10.29 10.06
C TYR A 50 9.33 -10.77 8.97
N ARG A 51 9.19 -12.09 8.75
CA ARG A 51 8.16 -12.61 7.83
C ARG A 51 6.76 -12.28 8.32
N LYS A 52 6.48 -12.47 9.61
CA LYS A 52 5.17 -12.14 10.20
C LYS A 52 4.85 -10.67 10.00
N TRP A 53 5.77 -9.78 10.38
CA TRP A 53 5.57 -8.35 10.27
C TRP A 53 5.37 -7.89 8.82
N ALA A 54 6.15 -8.44 7.87
CA ALA A 54 5.96 -8.14 6.45
C ALA A 54 4.57 -8.54 5.95
N VAL A 55 4.04 -9.70 6.39
CA VAL A 55 2.65 -10.10 6.09
C VAL A 55 1.64 -9.10 6.65
N GLU A 56 1.81 -8.64 7.90
CA GLU A 56 0.92 -7.64 8.51
C GLU A 56 0.87 -6.33 7.69
N GLN A 57 2.04 -5.82 7.28
CA GLN A 57 2.11 -4.57 6.51
C GLN A 57 1.51 -4.73 5.11
N MET A 58 1.78 -5.85 4.44
CA MET A 58 1.25 -6.11 3.10
C MET A 58 -0.27 -6.34 3.16
N ASN A 59 -0.76 -7.10 4.13
CA ASN A 59 -2.19 -7.29 4.33
C ASN A 59 -2.92 -5.98 4.61
N TYR A 60 -2.35 -5.09 5.43
CA TYR A 60 -2.92 -3.76 5.65
C TYR A 60 -3.11 -3.01 4.33
N ILE A 61 -2.08 -3.00 3.47
CA ILE A 61 -2.13 -2.34 2.16
C ILE A 61 -3.20 -2.99 1.26
N LEU A 62 -3.41 -4.30 1.40
CA LEU A 62 -4.27 -5.09 0.52
C LEU A 62 -5.72 -5.22 1.00
N GLY A 63 -6.05 -4.90 2.25
CA GLY A 63 -7.43 -4.96 2.74
C GLY A 63 -7.63 -4.98 4.26
N ASP A 64 -6.62 -5.34 5.05
CA ASP A 64 -6.73 -5.43 6.53
C ASP A 64 -6.57 -4.04 7.19
N ASN A 65 -7.35 -3.06 6.70
CA ASN A 65 -7.36 -1.68 7.16
C ASN A 65 -8.77 -1.24 7.55
N LYS A 66 -8.88 -0.03 8.10
CA LYS A 66 -10.11 0.59 8.61
C LYS A 66 -11.29 0.56 7.65
N TYR A 67 -11.04 0.56 6.33
CA TYR A 67 -12.08 0.67 5.31
C TYR A 67 -12.32 -0.64 4.54
N GLY A 68 -11.53 -1.69 4.81
CA GLY A 68 -11.64 -2.94 4.08
C GLY A 68 -11.40 -2.78 2.57
N ILE A 69 -10.53 -1.84 2.18
CA ILE A 69 -10.20 -1.54 0.77
C ILE A 69 -8.79 -1.99 0.44
N SER A 70 -8.54 -2.41 -0.79
CA SER A 70 -7.18 -2.53 -1.29
C SER A 70 -6.67 -1.17 -1.71
N TYR A 71 -5.53 -0.72 -1.16
CA TYR A 71 -4.84 0.47 -1.65
C TYR A 71 -4.12 0.23 -2.99
N GLN A 72 -4.07 -1.01 -3.47
CA GLN A 72 -3.66 -1.33 -4.84
C GLN A 72 -4.84 -1.18 -5.79
N ILE A 73 -4.71 -0.28 -6.75
CA ILE A 73 -5.74 0.02 -7.74
C ILE A 73 -5.99 -1.22 -8.61
N GLY A 74 -7.26 -1.58 -8.77
CA GLY A 74 -7.70 -2.72 -9.58
C GLY A 74 -7.62 -4.08 -8.89
N LEU A 75 -7.30 -4.15 -7.59
CA LEU A 75 -7.31 -5.39 -6.82
C LEU A 75 -8.52 -5.45 -5.87
N GLY A 76 -9.18 -6.63 -5.84
CA GLY A 76 -10.34 -6.87 -4.98
C GLY A 76 -11.61 -6.16 -5.47
N THR A 77 -12.62 -6.07 -4.59
CA THR A 77 -13.93 -5.47 -4.91
C THR A 77 -14.04 -4.00 -4.51
N LYS A 78 -13.14 -3.50 -3.65
CA LYS A 78 -13.07 -2.11 -3.21
C LYS A 78 -11.62 -1.62 -3.29
N TYR A 79 -11.37 -0.57 -4.07
CA TYR A 79 -10.05 0.04 -4.26
C TYR A 79 -10.21 1.52 -4.69
N PRO A 80 -9.16 2.37 -4.54
CA PRO A 80 -9.16 3.75 -4.99
C PRO A 80 -9.44 3.90 -6.49
N ARG A 81 -10.34 4.82 -6.85
CA ARG A 81 -10.71 5.11 -8.24
C ARG A 81 -10.33 6.51 -8.69
N ASN A 82 -9.78 7.34 -7.79
CA ASN A 82 -9.42 8.72 -8.05
C ASN A 82 -7.90 8.97 -7.82
N PRO A 83 -6.97 8.19 -8.41
CA PRO A 83 -5.55 8.47 -8.25
C PRO A 83 -5.18 9.84 -8.82
N HIS A 84 -4.18 10.48 -8.21
CA HIS A 84 -3.55 11.70 -8.71
C HIS A 84 -2.67 11.40 -9.94
N HIS A 85 -3.28 10.93 -11.04
CA HIS A 85 -2.57 10.48 -12.23
C HIS A 85 -3.21 11.02 -13.51
N ARG A 86 -2.52 11.94 -14.19
CA ARG A 86 -3.04 12.69 -15.34
C ARG A 86 -3.60 11.80 -16.45
N SER A 87 -2.79 10.87 -16.96
CA SER A 87 -3.24 10.02 -18.07
C SER A 87 -4.38 9.07 -17.66
N ALA A 88 -4.56 8.80 -16.37
CA ALA A 88 -5.68 7.99 -15.92
C ALA A 88 -6.99 8.81 -15.88
N SER A 89 -6.90 10.10 -15.57
CA SER A 89 -8.05 11.00 -15.46
C SER A 89 -8.52 11.56 -16.82
N CYS A 90 -7.70 11.46 -17.86
CA CYS A 90 -8.08 11.80 -19.23
C CYS A 90 -9.16 10.84 -19.78
N PRO A 91 -10.04 11.31 -20.69
CA PRO A 91 -11.00 10.45 -21.40
C PRO A 91 -10.32 9.62 -22.50
N ASP A 92 -11.05 8.63 -23.03
CA ASP A 92 -10.63 7.87 -24.22
C ASP A 92 -10.45 8.78 -25.44
N ILE A 93 -9.44 8.47 -26.27
CA ILE A 93 -9.24 9.06 -27.59
C ILE A 93 -10.49 8.78 -28.46
N PRO A 94 -10.98 9.74 -29.26
CA PRO A 94 -10.35 11.02 -29.64
C PRO A 94 -10.71 12.23 -28.77
N ALA A 95 -11.38 12.05 -27.62
CA ALA A 95 -11.71 13.18 -26.76
C ALA A 95 -10.43 13.85 -26.24
N PRO A 96 -10.32 15.19 -26.29
CA PRO A 96 -9.14 15.87 -25.79
C PRO A 96 -9.08 15.79 -24.26
N CYS A 97 -7.86 15.68 -23.72
CA CYS A 97 -7.63 15.84 -22.29
C CYS A 97 -7.38 17.32 -21.97
N SER A 98 -8.05 17.82 -20.93
CA SER A 98 -8.00 19.21 -20.48
C SER A 98 -7.72 19.30 -18.97
N GLU A 99 -7.37 20.49 -18.50
CA GLU A 99 -7.19 20.77 -17.06
C GLU A 99 -8.42 20.36 -16.24
N THR A 100 -9.63 20.55 -16.78
CA THR A 100 -10.86 20.09 -16.10
C THR A 100 -10.81 18.59 -15.82
N ASN A 101 -10.30 17.76 -16.73
CA ASN A 101 -10.18 16.31 -16.51
C ASN A 101 -9.21 15.98 -15.37
N LEU A 102 -8.16 16.78 -15.19
CA LEU A 102 -7.18 16.58 -14.11
C LEU A 102 -7.80 16.79 -12.71
N HIS A 103 -8.89 17.56 -12.63
CA HIS A 103 -9.53 17.95 -11.35
C HIS A 103 -10.98 17.45 -11.19
N THR A 104 -11.51 16.74 -12.19
CA THR A 104 -12.92 16.29 -12.18
C THR A 104 -13.20 15.33 -11.02
N ALA A 105 -14.22 15.58 -10.22
CA ALA A 105 -14.62 14.65 -9.18
C ALA A 105 -15.09 13.30 -9.76
N GLY A 106 -14.82 12.21 -9.05
CA GLY A 106 -15.30 10.88 -9.41
C GLY A 106 -14.29 10.06 -10.22
N PRO A 107 -14.59 8.76 -10.43
CA PRO A 107 -13.63 7.78 -10.93
C PRO A 107 -12.89 8.24 -12.19
N SER A 108 -11.58 8.00 -12.21
CA SER A 108 -10.76 8.17 -13.42
C SER A 108 -11.26 7.27 -14.55
N PRO A 109 -11.38 7.76 -15.81
CA PRO A 109 -11.85 6.96 -16.94
C PRO A 109 -11.02 5.70 -17.17
N HIS A 110 -9.71 5.77 -16.97
CA HIS A 110 -8.83 4.61 -17.06
C HIS A 110 -8.43 4.11 -15.68
N ILE A 111 -8.54 2.79 -15.48
CA ILE A 111 -8.10 2.14 -14.24
C ILE A 111 -6.59 1.98 -14.30
N LEU A 112 -5.86 2.62 -13.39
CA LEU A 112 -4.40 2.50 -13.26
C LEU A 112 -4.02 1.21 -12.51
N VAL A 113 -4.30 0.07 -13.12
CA VAL A 113 -4.15 -1.25 -12.50
C VAL A 113 -2.74 -1.45 -11.96
N GLY A 114 -2.65 -1.93 -10.72
CA GLY A 114 -1.38 -2.31 -10.08
C GLY A 114 -0.73 -1.20 -9.26
N ALA A 115 -1.09 0.06 -9.48
CA ALA A 115 -0.54 1.17 -8.71
C ALA A 115 -1.06 1.16 -7.27
N ILE A 116 -0.16 1.21 -6.30
CA ILE A 116 -0.54 1.55 -4.92
C ILE A 116 -0.62 3.07 -4.74
N VAL A 117 -1.66 3.53 -4.06
CA VAL A 117 -1.77 4.94 -3.64
C VAL A 117 -0.91 5.23 -2.41
N GLY A 118 -0.65 6.51 -2.15
CA GLY A 118 0.14 6.97 -1.01
C GLY A 118 -0.27 6.39 0.34
N GLY A 119 -1.57 6.23 0.58
CA GLY A 119 -2.10 5.55 1.77
C GLY A 119 -2.75 6.50 2.77
N PRO A 120 -3.06 6.02 3.98
CA PRO A 120 -3.76 6.81 4.99
C PRO A 120 -2.83 7.73 5.78
N ASP A 121 -3.44 8.66 6.52
CA ASP A 121 -2.80 9.43 7.58
C ASP A 121 -2.58 8.55 8.84
N ASN A 122 -1.91 9.10 9.85
CA ASN A 122 -1.47 8.37 11.04
C ASN A 122 -2.61 7.82 11.93
N ASP A 123 -3.86 8.23 11.69
CA ASP A 123 -5.08 7.81 12.38
C ASP A 123 -5.95 6.87 11.52
N ASP A 124 -5.36 6.28 10.49
CA ASP A 124 -6.00 5.46 9.47
C ASP A 124 -7.03 6.23 8.60
N SER A 125 -7.09 7.56 8.68
CA SER A 125 -7.99 8.33 7.82
C SER A 125 -7.51 8.30 6.37
N TYR A 126 -8.44 8.03 5.46
CA TYR A 126 -8.18 8.05 4.02
C TYR A 126 -9.45 8.47 3.28
N LYS A 127 -9.27 9.26 2.22
CA LYS A 127 -10.34 9.64 1.30
C LYS A 127 -9.82 9.46 -0.13
N ASP A 128 -10.58 8.74 -0.94
CA ASP A 128 -10.30 8.61 -2.38
C ASP A 128 -10.67 9.93 -3.08
N ASN A 129 -9.68 10.77 -3.29
CA ASN A 129 -9.83 12.12 -3.82
C ASN A 129 -8.62 12.49 -4.67
N ARG A 130 -8.85 12.77 -5.96
CA ARG A 130 -7.78 13.11 -6.92
C ARG A 130 -7.02 14.37 -6.55
N GLU A 131 -7.68 15.34 -5.91
CA GLU A 131 -7.03 16.57 -5.45
C GLU A 131 -6.08 16.33 -4.27
N ASP A 132 -6.22 15.19 -3.59
CA ASP A 132 -5.32 14.79 -2.51
C ASP A 132 -4.07 14.12 -3.10
N TYR A 133 -3.16 14.97 -3.58
CA TYR A 133 -1.84 14.58 -4.11
C TYR A 133 -0.90 14.00 -3.04
N VAL A 134 -1.35 13.78 -1.80
CA VAL A 134 -0.56 13.12 -0.76
C VAL A 134 -1.00 11.67 -0.61
N HIS A 135 -2.29 11.46 -0.33
CA HIS A 135 -2.83 10.14 -0.04
C HIS A 135 -3.22 9.36 -1.30
N ASN A 136 -3.53 10.05 -2.41
CA ASN A 136 -3.86 9.45 -3.71
C ASN A 136 -2.75 9.56 -4.75
N GLU A 137 -1.57 10.03 -4.36
CA GLU A 137 -0.39 10.00 -5.23
C GLU A 137 -0.02 8.56 -5.60
N VAL A 138 0.53 8.40 -6.80
CA VAL A 138 1.05 7.14 -7.32
C VAL A 138 2.41 7.38 -7.94
N ALA A 139 3.37 6.50 -7.66
CA ALA A 139 4.73 6.65 -8.18
C ALA A 139 5.43 5.31 -8.40
N CYS A 140 6.49 5.31 -9.21
CA CYS A 140 7.31 4.13 -9.44
C CYS A 140 7.97 3.61 -8.15
N ASP A 141 8.46 4.50 -7.28
CA ASP A 141 9.10 4.12 -6.02
C ASP A 141 8.10 3.61 -4.97
N TYR A 142 6.80 3.90 -5.14
CA TYR A 142 5.75 3.35 -4.29
C TYR A 142 5.55 1.87 -4.61
N ASN A 143 5.62 1.53 -5.90
CA ASN A 143 5.40 0.17 -6.37
C ASN A 143 6.64 -0.73 -6.27
N SER A 144 7.86 -0.17 -6.25
CA SER A 144 9.09 -0.96 -6.34
C SER A 144 9.26 -2.00 -5.22
N GLY A 145 9.29 -1.57 -3.96
CA GLY A 145 9.40 -2.50 -2.83
C GLY A 145 8.10 -3.24 -2.56
N PHE A 146 6.93 -2.67 -2.90
CA PHE A 146 5.65 -3.38 -2.82
C PHE A 146 5.61 -4.62 -3.71
N GLN A 147 5.95 -4.49 -5.00
CA GLN A 147 6.00 -5.62 -5.92
C GLN A 147 7.08 -6.63 -5.50
N SER A 148 8.20 -6.15 -4.96
CA SER A 148 9.27 -7.01 -4.45
C SER A 148 8.83 -7.80 -3.19
N ALA A 149 8.08 -7.18 -2.29
CA ALA A 149 7.49 -7.84 -1.13
C ALA A 149 6.43 -8.86 -1.55
N LEU A 150 5.56 -8.54 -2.51
CA LEU A 150 4.60 -9.50 -3.08
C LEU A 150 5.30 -10.72 -3.67
N ALA A 151 6.39 -10.52 -4.41
CA ALA A 151 7.18 -11.63 -4.96
C ALA A 151 7.77 -12.50 -3.83
N GLY A 152 8.33 -11.88 -2.78
CA GLY A 152 8.84 -12.59 -1.60
C GLY A 152 7.76 -13.39 -0.88
N LEU A 153 6.59 -12.80 -0.61
CA LEU A 153 5.48 -13.51 0.03
C LEU A 153 4.94 -14.65 -0.85
N THR A 154 4.84 -14.43 -2.16
CA THR A 154 4.42 -15.46 -3.12
C THR A 154 5.41 -16.62 -3.17
N HIS A 155 6.71 -16.34 -3.09
CA HIS A 155 7.73 -17.37 -2.96
C HIS A 155 7.53 -18.20 -1.68
N LEU A 156 7.29 -17.55 -0.53
CA LEU A 156 7.03 -18.23 0.74
C LEU A 156 5.76 -19.10 0.69
N VAL A 157 4.71 -18.67 0.00
CA VAL A 157 3.50 -19.49 -0.23
C VAL A 157 3.87 -20.77 -0.98
N HIS A 158 4.60 -20.67 -2.09
CA HIS A 158 5.00 -21.83 -2.89
C HIS A 158 5.96 -22.76 -2.15
N ALA A 159 6.84 -22.20 -1.33
CA ALA A 159 7.74 -22.95 -0.46
C ALA A 159 7.04 -23.58 0.76
N LYS A 160 5.77 -23.23 1.01
CA LYS A 160 5.01 -23.60 2.22
C LYS A 160 5.64 -23.08 3.51
N GLU A 161 6.26 -21.91 3.44
CA GLU A 161 6.95 -21.22 4.53
C GLU A 161 6.31 -19.88 4.91
N LEU A 162 5.17 -19.54 4.31
CA LEU A 162 4.42 -18.35 4.70
C LEU A 162 4.02 -18.51 6.19
N PRO A 163 4.31 -17.51 7.05
CA PRO A 163 3.89 -17.58 8.44
C PRO A 163 2.36 -17.59 8.56
N ALA A 164 1.85 -18.00 9.72
CA ALA A 164 0.44 -17.91 10.01
C ALA A 164 -0.05 -16.46 9.81
N ILE A 165 -1.14 -16.32 9.04
CA ILE A 165 -1.73 -15.02 8.73
C ILE A 165 -2.25 -14.39 10.03
N PRO A 166 -1.73 -13.24 10.46
CA PRO A 166 -2.20 -12.58 11.67
C PRO A 166 -3.63 -12.10 11.50
N ALA A 167 -4.40 -12.08 12.60
CA ALA A 167 -5.74 -11.49 12.57
C ALA A 167 -5.64 -9.98 12.26
N PRO A 168 -6.57 -9.43 11.43
CA PRO A 168 -6.64 -7.99 11.19
C PRO A 168 -6.82 -7.24 12.51
N LYS A 169 -6.16 -6.09 12.68
CA LYS A 169 -6.43 -5.21 13.84
C LYS A 169 -7.74 -4.44 13.69
N CYS A 170 -8.16 -4.21 12.46
CA CYS A 170 -9.42 -3.54 12.14
C CYS A 170 -10.20 -4.35 11.13
N HIS A 171 -11.52 -4.23 11.18
CA HIS A 171 -12.45 -4.75 10.20
C HIS A 171 -13.17 -3.56 9.55
N GLY A 172 -13.22 -3.52 8.22
CA GLY A 172 -13.98 -2.54 7.43
C GLY A 172 -15.33 -3.05 6.95
#